data_AF-A0A3C0B9A2-F1
#
_entry.id   AF-A0A3C0B9A2-F1
#
_cell.length_a   1.000
_cell.length_b   1.000
_cell.length_c   1.000
_cell.angle_alpha   90.00
_cell.angle_beta   90.00
_cell.angle_gamma   90.00
#
_symmetry.space_group_name_H-M   'P 1'
#
loop_
_entity.id
_entity.type
_entity.pdbx_description
1 polymer ?
#
loop_
_entity_poly.entity_id
_entity_poly.type
_entity_poly.pdbx_seq_one_letter_code
_entity_poly.pdbx_strand_id
1 'polypeptide(L)'
;MNRLFKTVVLGIFLFWGTAFQWAGAQTLEEATNTYNQGVALASTDLPGAIAALQQAADIARKLGDEGTEILNLSQQQMPALQYNYATSLYKEKKMDEAITNFELAYEYADNVGDEGIKAKTADLIPKLYRAKGNGEYKA
;
A
#
# COMPACT_ATOMS: atom_id res chain seq x y z
N MET A 1 -64.16 -0.96 27.34
CA MET A 1 -62.89 -1.69 27.33
C MET A 1 -62.70 -2.22 25.90
N ASN A 2 -61.90 -1.70 24.98
CA ASN A 2 -60.89 -0.65 24.96
C ASN A 2 -60.99 0.16 23.65
N ARG A 3 -60.67 1.44 23.80
CA ARG A 3 -60.32 2.48 22.82
C ARG A 3 -59.71 1.90 21.52
N LEU A 4 -60.35 2.12 20.38
CA LEU A 4 -60.11 3.28 19.52
C LEU A 4 -58.68 3.32 18.96
N PHE A 5 -58.61 3.30 17.63
CA PHE A 5 -57.82 4.26 16.84
C PHE A 5 -56.30 4.10 16.89
N LYS A 6 -55.71 3.63 15.78
CA LYS A 6 -55.17 4.51 14.73
C LYS A 6 -54.25 3.73 13.79
N THR A 7 -54.68 3.64 12.53
CA THR A 7 -53.85 4.05 11.40
C THR A 7 -52.57 3.23 11.14
N VAL A 8 -52.70 2.11 10.42
CA VAL A 8 -51.61 1.60 9.57
C VAL A 8 -51.65 2.41 8.28
N VAL A 9 -51.01 3.60 8.31
CA VAL A 9 -50.74 4.37 7.09
C VAL A 9 -49.40 3.94 6.54
N LEU A 10 -49.45 3.51 5.28
CA LEU A 10 -48.35 3.48 4.33
C LEU A 10 -47.40 4.67 4.55
N GLY A 11 -46.20 4.38 5.05
CA GLY A 11 -45.04 5.25 4.87
C GLY A 11 -44.10 4.58 3.88
N ILE A 12 -44.36 4.76 2.58
CA ILE A 12 -43.32 4.56 1.56
C ILE A 12 -42.28 5.64 1.83
N PHE A 13 -41.27 5.30 2.63
CA PHE A 13 -40.08 6.10 2.77
C PHE A 13 -39.35 6.04 1.42
N LEU A 14 -39.45 7.13 0.67
CA LEU A 14 -38.53 7.50 -0.39
C LEU A 14 -37.13 7.65 0.23
N PHE A 15 -36.47 6.51 0.46
CA PHE A 15 -35.07 6.42 0.89
C PHE A 15 -34.20 6.39 -0.37
N TRP A 16 -34.24 7.47 -1.14
CA TRP A 16 -33.29 7.71 -2.23
C TRP A 16 -32.34 8.79 -1.75
N GLY A 17 -31.23 8.41 -1.11
CA GLY A 17 -30.15 9.39 -0.90
C GLY A 17 -29.09 9.11 0.18
N THR A 18 -29.31 8.23 1.16
CA THR A 18 -28.39 8.14 2.32
C THR A 18 -27.55 6.87 2.42
N ALA A 19 -27.68 5.93 1.47
CA ALA A 19 -26.90 4.69 1.48
C ALA A 19 -25.41 4.89 1.12
N PHE A 20 -25.02 6.04 0.56
CA PHE A 20 -23.65 6.28 0.12
C PHE A 20 -22.68 6.61 1.27
N GLN A 21 -23.15 7.25 2.35
CA GLN A 21 -22.27 7.71 3.43
C GLN A 21 -21.85 6.60 4.40
N TRP A 22 -22.64 5.52 4.51
CA TRP A 22 -22.31 4.41 5.41
C TRP A 22 -21.21 3.49 4.84
N ALA A 23 -21.13 3.37 3.52
CA ALA A 23 -20.10 2.58 2.85
C ALA A 23 -18.70 3.23 2.91
N GLY A 24 -18.62 4.58 2.86
CA GLY A 24 -17.35 5.31 2.94
C GLY A 24 -16.64 5.14 4.29
N ALA A 25 -17.36 5.24 5.40
CA ALA A 25 -16.79 5.05 6.73
C ALA A 25 -16.21 3.63 6.94
N GLN A 26 -16.91 2.60 6.45
CA GLN A 26 -16.43 1.21 6.55
C GLN A 26 -15.18 0.96 5.71
N THR A 27 -15.09 1.58 4.53
CA THR A 27 -13.95 1.41 3.62
C THR A 27 -12.73 2.22 4.05
N LEU A 28 -12.91 3.37 4.70
CA LEU A 28 -11.82 4.11 5.35
C LEU A 28 -11.25 3.35 6.56
N GLU A 29 -12.11 2.73 7.37
CA GLU A 29 -11.69 1.85 8.46
C GLU A 29 -10.89 0.65 7.92
N GLU A 30 -11.34 0.03 6.83
CA GLU A 30 -10.61 -1.04 6.15
C GLU A 30 -9.21 -0.58 5.71
N ALA A 31 -9.11 0.56 5.01
CA ALA A 31 -7.82 1.12 4.57
C ALA A 31 -6.88 1.36 5.76
N THR A 32 -7.40 1.92 6.86
CA THR A 32 -6.63 2.21 8.07
C THR A 32 -6.13 0.94 8.76
N ASN A 33 -6.99 -0.07 8.88
CA ASN A 33 -6.63 -1.35 9.47
C ASN A 33 -5.58 -2.09 8.63
N THR A 34 -5.72 -2.07 7.30
CA THR A 34 -4.76 -2.67 6.39
C THR A 34 -3.41 -1.93 6.41
N TYR A 35 -3.41 -0.60 6.52
CA TYR A 35 -2.19 0.19 6.74
C TYR A 35 -1.49 -0.21 8.04
N ASN A 36 -2.23 -0.27 9.16
CA ASN A 36 -1.69 -0.65 10.47
C ASN A 36 -1.09 -2.06 10.47
N GLN A 37 -1.73 -2.99 9.76
CA GLN A 37 -1.18 -4.34 9.54
C GLN A 37 0.17 -4.27 8.82
N GLY A 38 0.28 -3.46 7.76
CA GLY A 38 1.54 -3.25 7.05
C GLY A 38 2.64 -2.72 7.96
N VAL A 39 2.33 -1.72 8.80
CA VAL A 39 3.28 -1.18 9.79
C VAL A 39 3.71 -2.24 10.80
N ALA A 40 2.79 -3.09 11.28
CA ALA A 40 3.12 -4.15 12.22
C ALA A 40 4.03 -5.23 11.62
N LEU A 41 3.89 -5.51 10.32
CA LEU A 41 4.71 -6.50 9.60
C LEU A 41 6.09 -5.97 9.21
N ALA A 42 6.30 -4.64 9.17
CA ALA A 42 7.51 -4.01 8.66
C ALA A 42 8.83 -4.52 9.27
N SER A 43 8.78 -5.04 10.50
CA SER A 43 9.97 -5.55 11.21
C SER A 43 10.13 -7.08 11.14
N THR A 44 9.12 -7.81 10.67
CA THR A 44 9.07 -9.29 10.75
C THR A 44 8.86 -9.95 9.40
N ASP A 45 8.11 -9.32 8.50
CA ASP A 45 7.74 -9.81 7.18
C ASP A 45 7.66 -8.63 6.21
N LEU A 46 8.81 -8.31 5.59
CA LEU A 46 8.90 -7.22 4.62
C LEU A 46 7.95 -7.42 3.41
N PRO A 47 7.88 -8.61 2.77
CA PRO A 47 6.90 -8.86 1.72
C PRO A 47 5.45 -8.64 2.17
N GLY A 48 5.08 -9.17 3.34
CA GLY A 48 3.74 -8.99 3.90
C GLY A 48 3.42 -7.53 4.20
N ALA A 49 4.40 -6.78 4.72
CA ALA A 49 4.28 -5.34 4.98
C ALA A 49 4.02 -4.55 3.68
N ILE A 50 4.81 -4.80 2.64
CA ILE A 50 4.67 -4.14 1.33
C ILE A 50 3.31 -4.45 0.73
N ALA A 51 2.89 -5.72 0.74
CA ALA A 51 1.59 -6.13 0.21
C ALA A 51 0.43 -5.44 0.93
N ALA A 52 0.47 -5.37 2.27
CA ALA A 52 -0.55 -4.70 3.07
C ALA A 52 -0.58 -3.19 2.80
N LEU A 53 0.57 -2.51 2.72
CA LEU A 53 0.60 -1.08 2.41
C LEU A 53 0.11 -0.78 0.99
N GLN A 54 0.42 -1.63 0.02
CA GLN A 54 -0.10 -1.49 -1.35
C GLN A 54 -1.62 -1.64 -1.37
N GLN A 55 -2.16 -2.64 -0.66
CA GLN A 55 -3.60 -2.83 -0.53
C GLN A 55 -4.27 -1.63 0.17
N ALA A 56 -3.68 -1.10 1.24
CA ALA A 56 -4.18 0.08 1.93
C ALA A 56 -4.22 1.30 1.00
N ALA A 57 -3.16 1.54 0.22
CA ALA A 57 -3.11 2.59 -0.79
C ALA A 57 -4.20 2.40 -1.87
N ASP A 58 -4.44 1.17 -2.31
CA ASP A 58 -5.45 0.86 -3.34
C ASP A 58 -6.89 1.06 -2.84
N ILE A 59 -7.17 0.71 -1.58
CA ILE A 59 -8.46 0.99 -0.95
C ILE A 59 -8.61 2.51 -0.79
N ALA A 60 -7.62 3.17 -0.20
CA ALA A 60 -7.62 4.61 0.05
C ALA A 60 -7.81 5.43 -1.23
N ARG A 61 -7.18 5.04 -2.35
CA ARG A 61 -7.32 5.72 -3.65
C ARG A 61 -8.76 5.72 -4.16
N LYS A 62 -9.55 4.67 -3.87
CA LYS A 62 -10.96 4.57 -4.28
C LYS A 62 -11.88 5.50 -3.48
N LEU A 63 -11.42 5.98 -2.33
CA LEU A 63 -12.16 6.90 -1.45
C LEU A 63 -11.97 8.38 -1.82
N GLY A 64 -11.03 8.69 -2.72
CA GLY A 64 -10.71 10.06 -3.09
C GLY A 64 -10.18 10.85 -1.89
N ASP A 65 -10.76 12.02 -1.63
CA ASP A 65 -10.30 12.95 -0.59
C ASP A 65 -10.29 12.29 0.81
N GLU A 66 -11.30 11.46 1.13
CA GLU A 66 -11.40 10.79 2.43
C GLU A 66 -10.24 9.81 2.69
N GLY A 67 -9.67 9.21 1.64
CA GLY A 67 -8.55 8.27 1.75
C GLY A 67 -7.17 8.91 1.62
N THR A 68 -7.08 10.21 1.34
CA THR A 68 -5.82 10.86 0.94
C THR A 68 -4.71 10.71 1.99
N GLU A 69 -5.04 10.79 3.27
CA GLU A 69 -4.07 10.61 4.34
C GLU A 69 -3.46 9.19 4.34
N ILE A 70 -4.31 8.15 4.31
CA ILE A 70 -3.86 6.76 4.29
C ILE A 70 -3.11 6.41 3.00
N LEU A 71 -3.54 6.97 1.86
CA LEU A 71 -2.84 6.82 0.59
C LEU A 71 -1.42 7.36 0.70
N ASN A 72 -1.26 8.60 1.19
CA ASN A 72 0.04 9.24 1.33
C ASN A 72 0.94 8.50 2.32
N LEU A 73 0.42 8.13 3.49
CA LEU A 73 1.18 7.38 4.50
C LEU A 73 1.66 6.03 3.96
N SER A 74 0.78 5.29 3.28
CA SER A 74 1.12 4.01 2.66
C SER A 74 2.22 4.18 1.60
N GLN A 75 2.07 5.17 0.72
CA GLN A 75 3.03 5.45 -0.35
C GLN A 75 4.39 5.90 0.18
N GLN A 76 4.43 6.73 1.23
CA GLN A 76 5.69 7.22 1.81
C GLN A 76 6.51 6.11 2.48
N GLN A 77 5.89 5.03 2.96
CA GLN A 77 6.62 3.92 3.60
C GLN A 77 7.16 2.89 2.60
N MET A 78 6.52 2.74 1.43
CA MET A 78 6.88 1.73 0.44
C MET A 78 8.35 1.79 -0.02
N PRO A 79 8.95 2.96 -0.32
CA PRO A 79 10.35 3.03 -0.80
C PRO A 79 11.35 2.35 0.15
N ALA A 80 11.25 2.63 1.45
CA ALA A 80 12.17 2.11 2.45
C ALA A 80 12.00 0.59 2.67
N LEU A 81 10.77 0.11 2.74
CA LEU A 81 10.48 -1.31 2.90
C LEU A 81 10.92 -2.11 1.68
N GLN A 82 10.62 -1.58 0.48
CA GLN A 82 11.00 -2.18 -0.79
C GLN A 82 12.54 -2.26 -0.93
N TYR A 83 13.25 -1.20 -0.56
CA TYR A 83 14.73 -1.18 -0.51
C TYR A 83 15.29 -2.22 0.47
N ASN A 84 14.70 -2.32 1.66
CA ASN A 84 15.13 -3.30 2.67
C ASN A 84 14.89 -4.74 2.21
N TYR A 85 13.77 -4.98 1.53
CA TYR A 85 13.47 -6.30 0.97
C TYR A 85 14.46 -6.68 -0.13
N ALA A 86 14.73 -5.76 -1.07
CA ALA A 86 15.77 -5.92 -2.09
C ALA A 86 17.14 -6.23 -1.47
N THR A 87 17.49 -5.55 -0.37
CA THR A 87 18.72 -5.80 0.38
C THR A 87 18.75 -7.21 1.01
N SER A 88 17.62 -7.73 1.50
CA SER A 88 17.52 -9.12 1.99
C SER A 88 17.75 -10.12 0.87
N LEU A 89 17.07 -9.95 -0.27
CA LEU A 89 17.23 -10.81 -1.45
C LEU A 89 18.67 -10.83 -1.95
N TYR A 90 19.34 -9.66 -1.95
CA TYR A 90 20.75 -9.56 -2.30
C TYR A 90 21.64 -10.38 -1.34
N LYS A 91 21.40 -10.31 -0.03
CA LYS A 91 22.12 -11.11 0.98
C LYS A 91 21.85 -12.61 0.82
N GLU A 92 20.65 -12.98 0.39
CA GLU A 92 20.27 -14.36 0.04
C GLU A 92 20.85 -14.83 -1.31
N LYS A 93 21.64 -13.98 -1.99
CA LYS A 93 22.24 -14.24 -3.32
C LYS A 93 21.22 -14.40 -4.44
N LYS A 94 19.98 -13.95 -4.23
CA LYS A 94 18.94 -13.88 -5.26
C LYS A 94 19.11 -12.61 -6.09
N MET A 95 20.17 -12.57 -6.89
CA MET A 95 20.63 -11.36 -7.59
C MET A 95 19.53 -10.73 -8.47
N ASP A 96 18.83 -11.56 -9.26
CA ASP A 96 17.78 -11.07 -10.16
C ASP A 96 16.60 -10.46 -9.41
N GLU A 97 16.10 -11.19 -8.41
CA GLU A 97 15.02 -10.69 -7.56
C GLU A 97 15.44 -9.40 -6.84
N ALA A 98 16.68 -9.32 -6.35
CA ALA A 98 17.20 -8.13 -5.69
C ALA A 98 17.21 -6.92 -6.62
N ILE A 99 17.70 -7.07 -7.86
CA ILE A 99 17.73 -5.99 -8.86
C ILE A 99 16.31 -5.49 -9.13
N THR A 100 15.37 -6.39 -9.45
CA THR A 100 13.96 -6.04 -9.68
C THR A 100 13.37 -5.27 -8.50
N ASN A 101 13.65 -5.70 -7.28
CA ASN A 101 13.11 -5.05 -6.09
C ASN A 101 13.80 -3.70 -5.78
N PHE A 102 15.06 -3.50 -6.18
CA PHE A 102 15.71 -2.17 -6.11
C PHE A 102 15.14 -1.19 -7.15
N GLU A 103 14.77 -1.67 -8.34
CA GLU A 103 14.08 -0.87 -9.35
C GLU A 103 12.69 -0.42 -8.86
N LEU A 104 11.93 -1.33 -8.24
CA LEU A 104 10.67 -0.96 -7.60
C LEU A 104 10.86 0.07 -6.48
N ALA A 105 11.92 -0.07 -5.67
CA ALA A 105 12.22 0.92 -4.64
C ALA A 105 12.55 2.30 -5.23
N TYR A 106 13.25 2.34 -6.37
CA TYR A 106 13.49 3.57 -7.13
C TYR A 106 12.17 4.19 -7.61
N GLU A 107 11.30 3.40 -8.24
CA GLU A 107 10.02 3.87 -8.77
C GLU A 107 9.12 4.43 -7.66
N TYR A 108 8.99 3.70 -6.54
CA TYR A 108 8.23 4.19 -5.39
C TYR A 108 8.81 5.47 -4.82
N ALA A 109 10.15 5.57 -4.72
CA ALA A 109 10.80 6.77 -4.23
C ALA A 109 10.56 7.97 -5.15
N ASP A 110 10.64 7.79 -6.47
CA ASP A 110 10.36 8.83 -7.46
C ASP A 110 8.91 9.32 -7.38
N ASN A 111 7.96 8.41 -7.24
CA ASN A 111 6.53 8.72 -7.14
C ASN A 111 6.17 9.58 -5.92
N VAL A 112 6.92 9.46 -4.82
CA VAL A 112 6.65 10.22 -3.58
C VAL A 112 7.66 11.35 -3.31
N GLY A 113 8.64 11.54 -4.20
CA GLY A 113 9.70 12.54 -4.02
C GLY A 113 10.71 12.19 -2.92
N ASP A 114 10.92 10.91 -2.61
CA ASP A 114 11.99 10.46 -1.71
C ASP A 114 13.35 10.47 -2.45
N GLU A 115 13.97 11.64 -2.51
CA GLU A 115 15.28 11.82 -3.15
C GLU A 115 16.39 10.98 -2.48
N GLY A 116 16.22 10.61 -1.21
CA GLY A 116 17.20 9.82 -0.47
C GLY A 116 17.29 8.39 -0.98
N ILE A 117 16.15 7.69 -1.07
CA ILE A 117 16.11 6.33 -1.60
C ILE A 117 16.32 6.31 -3.10
N LYS A 118 15.71 7.25 -3.84
CA LYS A 118 15.89 7.39 -5.29
C LYS A 118 17.37 7.51 -5.68
N ALA A 119 18.13 8.39 -5.00
CA ALA A 119 19.56 8.54 -5.29
C ALA A 119 20.36 7.26 -4.97
N LYS A 120 20.04 6.59 -3.86
CA LYS A 120 20.70 5.34 -3.47
C LYS A 120 20.47 4.23 -4.48
N THR A 121 19.23 4.02 -4.90
CA THR A 121 18.88 2.96 -5.87
C THR A 121 19.43 3.29 -7.26
N ALA A 122 19.39 4.55 -7.69
CA ALA A 122 19.99 4.98 -8.96
C ALA A 122 21.50 4.69 -9.05
N ASP A 123 22.24 4.88 -7.96
CA ASP A 123 23.66 4.55 -7.89
C ASP A 123 23.92 3.03 -7.81
N LEU A 124 23.04 2.29 -7.12
CA LEU A 124 23.22 0.87 -6.85
C LEU A 124 22.86 -0.03 -8.04
N ILE A 125 21.76 0.24 -8.74
CA ILE A 125 21.24 -0.61 -9.83
C ILE A 125 22.29 -0.88 -10.93
N PRO A 126 23.00 0.12 -11.48
CA PRO A 126 24.03 -0.12 -12.49
C PRO A 126 25.19 -0.99 -11.99
N LYS A 127 25.57 -0.86 -10.70
CA LYS A 127 26.63 -1.66 -10.07
C LYS A 127 26.22 -3.12 -9.95
N LEU A 128 24.95 -3.37 -9.61
CA LEU A 128 24.40 -4.72 -9.53
C LEU A 128 24.35 -5.40 -10.90
N TYR A 129 23.92 -4.69 -11.95
CA TYR A 129 23.96 -5.23 -13.31
C TYR A 129 25.38 -5.57 -13.77
N ARG A 130 26.36 -4.71 -13.46
CA ARG A 130 27.78 -5.02 -13.74
C ARG A 130 28.26 -6.25 -12.97
N ALA A 131 27.87 -6.38 -11.69
CA ALA A 131 28.23 -7.53 -10.87
C ALA A 131 27.62 -8.83 -11.43
N LYS A 132 26.35 -8.80 -11.85
CA LYS A 132 25.67 -9.92 -12.50
C LYS A 132 26.41 -10.36 -13.77
N GLY A 133 26.66 -9.45 -14.71
CA GLY A 133 27.34 -9.77 -15.97
C GLY A 133 28.75 -10.32 -15.77
N ASN A 134 29.50 -9.80 -14.79
CA ASN A 134 30.82 -10.34 -14.44
C ASN A 134 30.76 -11.75 -13.84
N GLY A 135 29.69 -12.07 -13.12
CA GLY A 135 29.44 -13.40 -12.57
C GLY A 135 29.12 -14.41 -13.66
N GLU A 136 28.21 -14.04 -14.57
CA GLU A 136 27.81 -14.87 -15.72
C GLU A 136 28.97 -15.12 -16.70
N TYR A 137 29.83 -14.12 -16.95
CA TYR A 137 31.00 -14.28 -17.82
C TYR A 137 32.02 -15.29 -17.27
N LYS A 138 32.08 -15.48 -15.95
CA LYS A 138 33.06 -16.35 -15.27
C LYS A 138 32.55 -17.76 -14.99
N ALA A 139 31.26 -18.02 -15.20
CA ALA A 139 30.60 -19.31 -14.99
C ALA A 139 30.73 -20.21 -16.22
#